data_AF-A0A2R7TBE6-F1
#
_entry.id   AF-A0A2R7TBE6-F1
#
_cell.length_a   1.000
_cell.length_b   1.000
_cell.length_c   1.000
_cell.angle_alpha   90.00
_cell.angle_beta   90.00
_cell.angle_gamma   90.00
#
_symmetry.space_group_name_H-M   'P 1'
#
loop_
_entity.id
_entity.type
_entity.pdbx_description
1 polymer ?
#
loop_
_entity_poly.entity_id
_entity_poly.type
_entity_poly.pdbx_seq_one_letter_code
_entity_poly.pdbx_strand_id
1 'polypeptide(L)' 'MNDKPTPAKKAAAHRSDGVVTLEQVAELAGVSPSTVSRILNGTAAVSEAKKEAVQTAIRELGFRPNP' A
#
# COMPACT_ATOMS: atom_id res chain seq x y z
N MET A 1 10.44 17.12 -0.30
CA MET A 1 10.76 15.71 -0.01
C MET A 1 9.45 14.93 -0.10
N ASN A 2 9.12 14.43 -1.29
CA ASN A 2 7.94 13.63 -1.63
C ASN A 2 6.61 13.93 -0.90
N ASP A 3 6.27 15.21 -0.82
CA ASP A 3 4.93 15.70 -0.52
C ASP A 3 4.01 15.36 -1.69
N LYS A 4 3.09 14.42 -1.49
CA LYS A 4 1.87 14.42 -2.30
C LYS A 4 0.67 14.12 -1.41
N PRO A 5 0.00 15.15 -0.85
CA PRO A 5 -1.34 14.96 -0.35
C PRO A 5 -2.20 14.71 -1.58
N THR A 6 -2.73 13.50 -1.73
CA THR A 6 -3.81 13.28 -2.69
C THR A 6 -5.04 12.92 -1.87
N PRO A 7 -5.90 13.91 -1.53
CA PRO A 7 -7.17 13.65 -0.91
C PRO A 7 -8.13 13.27 -2.04
N ALA A 8 -8.34 11.97 -2.23
CA ALA A 8 -9.40 11.51 -3.13
C ALA A 8 -10.31 10.53 -2.38
N LYS A 9 -11.40 11.13 -1.90
CA LYS A 9 -12.76 10.58 -1.90
C LYS A 9 -13.11 9.52 -0.84
N LYS A 10 -13.92 9.98 0.11
CA LYS A 10 -14.93 9.19 0.85
C LYS A 10 -15.66 8.20 -0.09
N ALA A 11 -15.69 6.92 0.28
CA ALA A 11 -16.80 5.98 0.12
C ALA A 11 -16.45 4.74 0.96
N ALA A 12 -17.03 4.61 2.16
CA ALA A 12 -18.09 3.62 2.39
C ALA A 12 -17.65 2.16 2.15
N ALA A 13 -17.65 1.38 3.25
CA ALA A 13 -17.88 -0.06 3.29
C ALA A 13 -16.80 -1.01 2.76
N HIS A 14 -15.94 -1.48 3.66
CA HIS A 14 -15.67 -2.91 3.76
C HIS A 14 -16.02 -3.36 5.18
N ARG A 15 -17.32 -3.60 5.39
CA ARG A 15 -17.76 -4.47 6.49
C ARG A 15 -17.22 -5.85 6.17
N SER A 16 -16.29 -6.34 7.01
CA SER A 16 -16.22 -7.76 7.38
C SER A 16 -16.12 -8.76 6.22
N ASP A 17 -15.15 -8.62 5.33
CA ASP A 17 -14.74 -9.73 4.44
C ASP A 17 -13.21 -9.75 4.40
N GLY A 18 -12.59 -10.91 4.68
CA GLY A 18 -11.18 -11.09 5.05
C GLY A 18 -10.15 -10.80 3.97
N VAL A 19 -10.41 -9.87 3.05
CA VAL A 19 -9.54 -9.50 1.95
C VAL A 19 -8.67 -8.33 2.36
N VAL A 20 -7.37 -8.58 2.42
CA VAL A 20 -6.39 -7.52 2.68
C VAL A 20 -6.35 -6.55 1.52
N THR A 21 -6.46 -5.26 1.82
CA THR A 21 -6.42 -4.19 0.81
C THR A 21 -5.05 -3.51 0.72
N LEU A 22 -4.80 -2.84 -0.40
CA LEU A 22 -3.60 -2.01 -0.59
C LEU A 22 -3.47 -0.90 0.47
N GLU A 23 -4.60 -0.41 0.99
CA GLU A 23 -4.62 0.61 2.04
C GLU A 23 -4.05 0.03 3.34
N GLN A 24 -4.45 -1.17 3.73
CA GLN A 24 -3.92 -1.82 4.93
C GLN A 24 -2.42 -2.09 4.83
N VAL A 25 -1.94 -2.52 3.66
CA VAL A 25 -0.50 -2.67 3.39
C VAL A 25 0.22 -1.34 3.52
N ALA A 26 -0.37 -0.26 3.02
CA ALA A 26 0.22 1.08 3.07
C ALA A 26 0.32 1.60 4.51
N GLU A 27 -0.73 1.41 5.31
CA GLU A 27 -0.75 1.81 6.72
C GLU A 27 0.31 1.05 7.53
N LEU A 28 0.39 -0.28 7.37
CA LEU A 28 1.39 -1.09 8.07
C LEU A 28 2.83 -0.74 7.65
N ALA A 29 3.04 -0.43 6.37
CA ALA A 29 4.34 -0.05 5.84
C ALA A 29 4.71 1.44 6.06
N GLY A 30 3.80 2.25 6.63
CA GLY A 30 4.03 3.69 6.84
C GLY A 30 4.20 4.49 5.54
N VAL A 31 3.55 4.06 4.46
CA VAL A 31 3.57 4.73 3.16
C VAL A 31 2.16 5.03 2.66
N SER A 32 2.05 5.81 1.58
CA SER A 32 0.75 6.03 0.94
C SER A 32 0.36 4.86 0.03
N PRO A 33 -0.94 4.56 -0.17
CA PRO A 33 -1.40 3.50 -1.08
C PRO A 33 -0.91 3.70 -2.52
N SER A 34 -0.79 4.96 -2.96
CA SER A 34 -0.19 5.29 -4.26
C SER A 34 1.28 4.88 -4.38
N THR A 35 2.02 4.86 -3.27
CA THR A 35 3.42 4.38 -3.23
C THR A 35 3.45 2.88 -3.38
N VAL A 36 2.59 2.15 -2.64
CA VAL A 36 2.45 0.69 -2.77
C VAL A 36 2.10 0.31 -4.21
N SER A 37 1.12 0.97 -4.83
CA SER A 37 0.75 0.74 -6.23
C SER A 37 1.94 0.95 -7.19
N ARG A 38 2.71 2.03 -7.04
CA ARG A 38 3.90 2.26 -7.89
C ARG A 38 5.01 1.25 -7.66
N ILE A 39 5.17 0.76 -6.43
CA ILE A 39 6.14 -0.28 -6.09
C ILE A 39 5.74 -1.59 -6.76
N LEU A 40 4.47 -1.97 -6.67
CA LEU A 40 3.92 -3.17 -7.31
C LEU A 40 4.01 -3.09 -8.84
N ASN A 41 3.77 -1.91 -9.41
CA ASN A 41 3.94 -1.65 -10.84
C ASN A 41 5.40 -1.45 -11.29
N GLY A 42 6.37 -1.55 -10.38
CA GLY A 42 7.81 -1.42 -10.68
C GLY A 42 8.28 -0.03 -11.07
N THR A 43 7.43 1.00 -11.01
CA THR A 43 7.75 2.38 -11.45
C THR A 43 8.16 3.30 -10.30
N ALA A 44 8.18 2.80 -9.06
CA ALA A 44 8.52 3.60 -7.89
C ALA A 44 10.04 3.80 -7.70
N ALA A 45 10.48 5.05 -7.76
CA ALA A 45 11.79 5.46 -7.22
C ALA A 45 11.67 5.69 -5.70
N VAL A 46 11.61 4.61 -4.92
CA VAL A 46 11.59 4.65 -3.45
C VAL A 46 12.90 4.11 -2.88
N SER A 47 13.25 4.56 -1.68
CA SER A 47 14.36 4.01 -0.91
C SER A 47 14.14 2.52 -0.62
N GLU A 48 15.22 1.75 -0.58
CA GLU A 48 15.18 0.31 -0.27
C GLU A 48 14.48 0.02 1.06
N ALA A 49 14.68 0.87 2.08
CA ALA A 49 13.97 0.77 3.36
C ALA A 49 12.43 0.77 3.22
N LYS A 50 11.87 1.57 2.30
CA LYS A 50 10.42 1.61 2.05
C LYS A 50 9.94 0.38 1.27
N LYS A 51 10.75 -0.11 0.34
CA LYS A 51 10.48 -1.39 -0.34
C LYS A 51 10.43 -2.54 0.66
N GLU A 52 11.40 -2.62 1.57
CA GLU A 52 11.43 -3.65 2.62
C GLU A 52 10.23 -3.54 3.56
N ALA A 53 9.86 -2.32 3.98
CA ALA A 53 8.67 -2.11 4.82
C ALA A 53 7.40 -2.59 4.12
N VAL A 54 7.22 -2.25 2.84
CA VAL A 54 6.07 -2.70 2.03
C VAL A 54 6.09 -4.21 1.83
N GLN A 55 7.23 -4.80 1.49
CA GLN A 55 7.34 -6.27 1.37
C GLN A 55 7.03 -6.97 2.68
N THR A 56 7.49 -6.44 3.81
CA THR A 56 7.19 -6.98 5.14
C THR A 56 5.70 -6.89 5.41
N ALA A 57 5.07 -5.73 5.18
CA ALA A 57 3.64 -5.56 5.34
C ALA A 57 2.81 -6.52 4.45
N ILE A 58 3.23 -6.73 3.20
CA ILE A 58 2.60 -7.69 2.29
C ILE A 58 2.69 -9.12 2.84
N ARG A 59 3.84 -9.50 3.42
CA ARG A 59 4.02 -10.84 4.03
C ARG A 59 3.18 -11.01 5.29
N GLU A 60 3.23 -10.02 6.18
CA GLU A 60 2.49 -10.02 7.46
C GLU A 60 0.97 -10.10 7.22
N LEU A 61 0.47 -9.34 6.26
CA LEU A 61 -0.95 -9.31 5.94
C LEU A 61 -1.36 -10.42 4.95
N GLY A 62 -0.41 -11.14 4.35
CA GLY A 62 -0.73 -12.12 3.31
C GLY A 62 -1.36 -11.50 2.05
N PHE A 63 -1.08 -10.23 1.78
CA PHE A 63 -1.62 -9.52 0.62
C PHE A 63 -1.20 -10.22 -0.68
N ARG A 64 -2.18 -10.56 -1.52
CA ARG A 64 -1.96 -11.15 -2.84
C ARG A 64 -2.47 -10.17 -3.89
N PRO A 65 -1.57 -9.47 -4.62
CA PRO A 65 -2.02 -8.66 -5.74
C PRO A 65 -2.66 -9.60 -6.78
N ASN A 66 -3.87 -9.25 -7.22
CA ASN A 66 -4.52 -9.95 -8.32
C ASN A 66 -3.74 -9.69 -9.63
N PRO A 67 -3.45 -10.71 -10.45
CA PRO A 67 -2.75 -10.54 -11.73
C PRO A 67 -3.57 -9.76 -12.76
#